data_AF-A0A2Z5U7R1-F1
#
_entry.id   AF-A0A2Z5U7R1-F1
#
_cell.length_a   1.000
_cell.length_b   1.000
_cell.length_c   1.000
_cell.angle_alpha   90.00
_cell.angle_beta   90.00
_cell.angle_gamma   90.00
#
_symmetry.space_group_name_H-M   'P 1'
#
loop_
_entity.id
_entity.type
_entity.pdbx_description
1 polymer ?
#
loop_
_entity_poly.entity_id
_entity_poly.type
_entity_poly.pdbx_seq_one_letter_code
_entity_poly.pdbx_strand_id
1 'polypeptide(L)'
;MVCLSCTATGERVCLAAEGFGNRHCFLENIADKNIPPDLSQCVFVIEQALSVRALQELVTAAGSETGKGTGSGHRTLLYGNAILLRHLNSDMYLACLSTSSSQDKLAFDVGLQEHSQGEACWWTLHPASKQRSEGEKVRVGDDLILVSVATERYLHTTKENEVSIVNASFHVTHWSVQPYGTGISRMKYVGYVFGGDVLRFFHGGDECLTIPSTWNKDGGLNIVVYEGGSVMSQARSLWRLELARTKWAGGFINWYHPMRIRHITTGRYLGVNDQNELYLVSREEATTASCAFCLRQEKDDQKVVLEDKDLEVIGAPIIKYGDSTVIVQHSETGLWLSYKSYETKKKGLGKVEEKQAILHEEGKMDDGLDFSRSQEEESRTARVIRKCSSLFTKFINGLETLQENRRHSMFFASVNLGEMVMCLEDLINYFAQPEEDMEHEEKQNRFRALRNRQDLFQEEGILNLILEAIDKINVITSQGFLAGFLAGYESGQSWDMISVYLYQLLAAIIKGNHTNCAQFANSNRLNWLFSRLGSQASGEGTGMLD
;
A
#
# COMPACT_ATOMS: atom_id res chain seq x y z
N MET A 1 -4.12 17.27 1.08
CA MET A 1 -3.27 16.07 1.20
C MET A 1 -1.83 16.54 1.12
N VAL A 2 -1.01 16.13 2.08
CA VAL A 2 0.35 16.63 2.28
C VAL A 2 1.29 15.50 2.65
N CYS A 3 2.58 15.70 2.42
CA CYS A 3 3.66 14.87 2.94
C CYS A 3 4.52 15.73 3.87
N LEU A 4 4.99 15.15 4.97
CA LEU A 4 5.95 15.82 5.87
C LEU A 4 7.35 15.39 5.46
N SER A 5 8.20 16.34 5.07
CA SER A 5 9.57 16.06 4.64
C SER A 5 10.59 16.73 5.52
N CYS A 6 11.76 16.12 5.72
CA CYS A 6 12.88 16.74 6.41
C CYS A 6 14.22 16.30 5.79
N THR A 7 15.31 16.91 6.26
CA THR A 7 16.69 16.59 5.86
C THR A 7 17.60 16.26 7.05
N ALA A 8 17.00 16.01 8.22
CA ALA A 8 17.75 15.85 9.47
C ALA A 8 18.67 14.62 9.50
N THR A 9 18.36 13.60 8.71
CA THR A 9 19.16 12.36 8.60
C THR A 9 20.30 12.46 7.58
N GLY A 10 20.53 13.64 7.00
CA GLY A 10 21.54 13.90 5.95
C GLY A 10 21.02 13.73 4.52
N GLU A 11 19.84 13.15 4.34
CA GLU A 11 19.17 12.99 3.04
C GLU A 11 17.75 13.53 3.11
N ARG A 12 17.17 13.88 1.96
CA ARG A 12 15.78 14.34 1.88
C ARG A 12 14.84 13.14 2.04
N VAL A 13 14.08 13.11 3.12
CA VAL A 13 13.16 12.02 3.48
C VAL A 13 11.75 12.54 3.72
N CYS A 14 10.77 11.65 3.60
CA CYS A 14 9.36 11.87 3.95
C CYS A 14 8.94 10.95 5.10
N LEU A 15 8.09 11.45 5.99
CA LEU A 15 7.39 10.62 6.98
C LEU A 15 6.45 9.65 6.26
N ALA A 16 6.57 8.37 6.58
CA ALA A 16 5.77 7.31 5.99
C ALA A 16 5.25 6.34 7.04
N ALA A 17 4.15 5.66 6.71
CA ALA A 17 3.61 4.58 7.51
C ALA A 17 2.88 3.56 6.61
N GLU A 18 2.89 2.30 7.01
CA GLU A 18 2.14 1.26 6.29
C GLU A 18 0.68 1.21 6.79
N GLY A 19 0.48 1.27 8.11
CA GLY A 19 -0.78 0.98 8.76
C GLY A 19 -0.96 -0.52 8.89
N PHE A 20 -1.39 -1.19 7.83
CA PHE A 20 -1.67 -2.63 7.83
C PHE A 20 -0.41 -3.47 8.08
N GLY A 21 -0.40 -4.28 9.13
CA GLY A 21 0.73 -5.09 9.58
C GLY A 21 1.89 -4.31 10.21
N ASN A 22 1.89 -2.97 10.16
CA ASN A 22 2.88 -2.14 10.84
C ASN A 22 2.33 -0.75 11.16
N ARG A 23 2.15 -0.48 12.46
CA ARG A 23 1.65 0.82 12.97
C ARG A 23 2.75 1.85 13.19
N HIS A 24 4.03 1.47 13.19
CA HIS A 24 5.12 2.42 13.41
C HIS A 24 5.39 3.27 12.16
N CYS A 25 5.71 4.54 12.38
CA CYS A 25 6.17 5.41 11.32
C CYS A 25 7.65 5.15 11.00
N PHE A 26 8.01 5.36 9.74
CA PHE A 26 9.38 5.27 9.24
C PHE A 26 9.65 6.42 8.27
N LEU A 27 10.86 6.44 7.72
CA LEU A 27 11.28 7.45 6.75
C LEU A 27 11.45 6.84 5.37
N GLU A 28 10.80 7.48 4.40
CA GLU A 28 10.92 7.16 2.99
C GLU A 28 11.92 8.11 2.32
N ASN A 29 12.95 7.57 1.68
CA ASN A 29 13.90 8.40 0.95
C ASN A 29 13.27 8.97 -0.32
N ILE A 30 13.34 10.29 -0.48
CA ILE A 30 12.83 11.04 -1.65
C ILE A 30 13.92 11.87 -2.33
N ALA A 31 15.19 11.62 -2.02
CA ALA A 31 16.34 12.34 -2.55
C ALA A 31 16.76 11.80 -3.92
N ASP A 32 16.75 10.47 -4.08
CA ASP A 32 17.12 9.84 -5.34
C ASP A 32 16.02 10.01 -6.40
N LYS A 33 16.39 10.51 -7.58
CA LYS A 33 15.47 10.65 -8.72
C LYS A 33 15.26 9.31 -9.45
N ASN A 34 16.25 8.43 -9.42
CA ASN A 34 16.25 7.16 -10.13
C ASN A 34 15.51 6.07 -9.38
N ILE A 35 15.43 6.15 -8.05
CA ILE A 35 14.62 5.21 -7.27
C ILE A 35 13.28 5.89 -6.97
N PRO A 36 12.14 5.41 -7.51
CA PRO A 36 10.83 5.97 -7.20
C PRO A 36 10.53 5.87 -5.70
N PRO A 37 10.16 6.97 -5.03
CA PRO A 37 9.65 6.91 -3.67
C PRO A 37 8.23 6.33 -3.63
N ASP A 38 7.92 5.52 -2.62
CA ASP A 38 6.56 5.05 -2.36
C ASP A 38 5.73 6.12 -1.66
N LEU A 39 5.40 7.18 -2.42
CA LEU A 39 4.66 8.32 -1.88
C LEU A 39 3.30 7.94 -1.32
N SER A 40 2.73 6.80 -1.73
CA SER A 40 1.43 6.38 -1.24
C SER A 40 1.40 6.17 0.27
N GLN A 41 2.49 5.69 0.86
CA GLN A 41 2.66 5.51 2.31
C GLN A 41 3.02 6.82 3.02
N CYS A 42 3.26 7.91 2.28
CA CYS A 42 3.71 9.20 2.82
C CYS A 42 2.58 10.25 2.87
N VAL A 43 1.38 9.94 2.37
CA VAL A 43 0.32 10.95 2.21
C VAL A 43 -0.56 11.02 3.45
N PHE A 44 -0.63 12.20 4.04
CA PHE A 44 -1.54 12.54 5.12
C PHE A 44 -2.60 13.56 4.67
N VAL A 45 -3.79 13.44 5.22
CA VAL A 45 -4.91 14.37 5.10
C VAL A 45 -4.96 15.19 6.38
N ILE A 46 -4.85 16.51 6.28
CA ILE A 46 -5.17 17.41 7.38
C ILE A 46 -6.69 17.39 7.51
N GLU A 47 -7.18 16.63 8.48
CA GLU A 47 -8.62 16.41 8.66
C GLU A 47 -9.27 17.53 9.46
N GLN A 48 -8.58 17.97 10.52
CA GLN A 48 -9.02 19.08 11.36
C GLN A 48 -7.85 20.00 11.70
N ALA A 49 -8.17 21.28 11.87
CA ALA A 49 -7.26 22.29 12.38
C ALA A 49 -8.03 23.21 13.34
N LEU A 50 -7.63 23.22 14.60
CA LEU A 50 -8.31 23.92 15.69
C LEU A 50 -7.31 24.79 16.46
N SER A 51 -7.81 25.84 17.11
CA SER A 51 -7.03 26.49 18.16
C SER A 51 -6.89 25.56 19.37
N VAL A 52 -5.82 25.68 20.14
CA VAL A 52 -5.58 24.83 21.32
C VAL A 52 -6.74 24.87 22.32
N ARG A 53 -7.36 26.04 22.53
CA ARG A 53 -8.54 26.17 23.40
C ARG A 53 -9.75 25.40 22.90
N ALA A 54 -10.03 25.49 21.59
CA ALA A 54 -11.13 24.75 20.98
C ALA A 54 -10.88 23.23 21.01
N LEU A 55 -9.61 22.80 20.90
CA LEU A 55 -9.25 21.40 21.07
C LEU A 55 -9.51 20.91 22.51
N GLN A 56 -9.11 21.69 23.53
CA GLN A 56 -9.37 21.34 24.93
C GLN A 56 -10.87 21.19 25.22
N GLU A 57 -11.69 22.09 24.69
CA GLU A 57 -13.15 21.98 24.78
C GLU A 57 -13.66 20.71 24.09
N LEU A 58 -13.16 20.39 22.90
CA LEU A 58 -13.55 19.19 22.14
C LEU A 58 -13.15 17.90 22.86
N VAL A 59 -11.92 17.79 23.34
CA VAL A 59 -11.42 16.59 24.05
C VAL A 59 -12.18 16.40 25.36
N THR A 60 -12.47 17.49 26.09
CA THR A 60 -13.27 17.42 27.33
C THR A 60 -14.72 17.02 27.05
N ALA A 61 -15.31 17.55 25.97
CA ALA A 61 -16.68 17.23 25.56
C ALA A 61 -16.81 15.82 24.95
N ALA A 62 -15.76 15.28 24.33
CA ALA A 62 -15.76 13.92 23.76
C ALA A 62 -15.87 12.81 24.83
N GLY A 63 -15.62 13.13 26.11
CA GLY A 63 -15.95 12.25 27.24
C GLY A 63 -17.46 12.10 27.50
N SER A 64 -18.31 12.89 26.82
CA SER A 64 -19.76 12.88 26.90
C SER A 64 -20.39 12.82 25.50
N GLU A 65 -20.59 11.61 24.99
CA GLU A 65 -21.33 11.21 23.77
C GLU A 65 -21.02 11.89 22.40
N THR A 66 -20.60 11.05 21.44
CA THR A 66 -20.85 11.08 19.97
C THR A 66 -21.02 12.44 19.26
N GLY A 67 -20.11 13.38 19.45
CA GLY A 67 -19.99 14.55 18.59
C GLY A 67 -19.16 14.29 17.33
N LYS A 68 -19.78 13.96 16.19
CA LYS A 68 -19.15 14.19 14.88
C LYS A 68 -18.87 15.70 14.79
N GLY A 69 -17.61 16.08 14.95
CA GLY A 69 -17.17 17.47 14.96
C GLY A 69 -17.74 18.25 13.77
N THR A 70 -18.24 19.44 14.05
CA THR A 70 -18.81 20.37 13.06
C THR A 70 -17.73 20.75 12.03
N GLY A 71 -17.67 19.99 10.94
CA GLY A 71 -16.74 20.15 9.83
C GLY A 71 -16.93 21.50 9.12
N SER A 72 -16.35 22.54 9.68
CA SER A 72 -16.41 23.90 9.14
C SER A 72 -15.38 24.06 8.02
N GLY A 73 -15.80 23.84 6.77
CA GLY A 73 -15.20 24.36 5.54
C GLY A 73 -13.67 24.19 5.37
N HIS A 74 -13.13 24.81 4.33
CA HIS A 74 -11.68 24.86 4.10
C HIS A 74 -11.07 26.03 4.87
N ARG A 75 -10.59 25.75 6.09
CA ARG A 75 -9.91 26.74 6.92
C ARG A 75 -8.45 26.90 6.52
N THR A 76 -7.95 28.12 6.59
CA THR A 76 -6.51 28.39 6.42
C THR A 76 -5.78 27.94 7.68
N LEU A 77 -4.68 27.22 7.51
CA LEU A 77 -3.83 26.77 8.60
C LEU A 77 -3.01 27.95 9.16
N LEU A 78 -3.04 28.12 10.48
CA LEU A 78 -2.29 29.16 11.19
C LEU A 78 -1.26 28.51 12.12
N TYR A 79 -0.14 29.20 12.33
CA TYR A 79 0.80 28.84 13.40
C TYR A 79 0.09 28.95 14.77
N GLY A 80 0.31 27.97 15.64
CA GLY A 80 -0.38 27.80 16.92
C GLY A 80 -1.64 26.93 16.84
N ASN A 81 -2.09 26.53 15.64
CA ASN A 81 -3.17 25.55 15.52
C ASN A 81 -2.68 24.14 15.89
N ALA A 82 -3.57 23.38 16.54
CA ALA A 82 -3.49 21.94 16.65
C ALA A 82 -4.13 21.29 15.42
N ILE A 83 -3.43 20.31 14.82
CA ILE A 83 -3.88 19.57 13.64
C ILE A 83 -4.08 18.10 13.95
N LEU A 84 -5.03 17.52 13.22
CA LEU A 84 -5.27 16.08 13.17
C LEU A 84 -4.86 15.58 11.78
N LEU A 85 -3.92 14.64 11.73
CA LEU A 85 -3.38 14.07 10.50
C LEU A 85 -3.89 12.63 10.33
N ARG A 86 -4.70 12.40 9.29
CA ARG A 86 -5.14 11.06 8.90
C ARG A 86 -4.28 10.52 7.76
N HIS A 87 -3.72 9.33 7.91
CA HIS A 87 -2.98 8.65 6.86
C HIS A 87 -3.95 8.22 5.74
N LEU A 88 -3.70 8.67 4.51
CA LEU A 88 -4.64 8.50 3.39
C LEU A 88 -4.90 7.02 3.07
N ASN A 89 -3.90 6.18 3.26
CA ASN A 89 -3.92 4.80 2.80
C ASN A 89 -4.58 3.82 3.78
N SER A 90 -4.50 4.10 5.08
CA SER A 90 -5.02 3.20 6.14
C SER A 90 -6.21 3.78 6.89
N ASP A 91 -6.56 5.05 6.66
CA ASP A 91 -7.57 5.82 7.40
C ASP A 91 -7.30 5.98 8.90
N MET A 92 -6.11 5.60 9.36
CA MET A 92 -5.66 5.77 10.74
C MET A 92 -5.04 7.16 10.96
N TYR A 93 -4.92 7.58 12.22
CA TYR A 93 -4.43 8.89 12.62
C TYR A 93 -2.99 8.82 13.12
N LEU A 94 -2.16 9.80 12.75
CA LEU A 94 -0.79 9.94 13.24
C LEU A 94 -0.80 10.29 14.73
N ALA A 95 -0.18 9.44 15.55
CA ALA A 95 -0.22 9.55 17.00
C ALA A 95 1.16 9.36 17.65
N CYS A 96 1.33 9.99 18.81
CA CYS A 96 2.38 9.63 19.77
C CYS A 96 1.95 8.35 20.51
N LEU A 97 2.71 7.27 20.38
CA LEU A 97 2.44 6.01 21.05
C LEU A 97 2.94 6.03 22.50
N SER A 98 2.47 5.09 23.32
CA SER A 98 2.95 4.92 24.70
C SER A 98 4.22 4.06 24.79
N THR A 99 4.60 3.40 23.70
CA THR A 99 5.81 2.57 23.61
C THR A 99 7.05 3.43 23.36
N SER A 100 8.21 2.86 23.64
CA SER A 100 9.51 3.46 23.36
C SER A 100 10.48 2.39 22.86
N SER A 101 10.95 2.54 21.63
CA SER A 101 11.91 1.65 20.97
C SER A 101 13.30 2.27 20.77
N SER A 102 13.45 3.56 21.05
CA SER A 102 14.69 4.34 20.88
C SER A 102 15.66 4.14 22.04
N GLN A 103 16.96 4.41 21.80
CA GLN A 103 17.95 4.50 22.87
C GLN A 103 17.65 5.64 23.87
N ASP A 104 16.98 6.70 23.41
CA ASP A 104 16.46 7.74 24.28
C ASP A 104 15.23 7.22 25.03
N LYS A 105 15.44 6.81 26.29
CA LYS A 105 14.39 6.31 27.17
C LYS A 105 13.28 7.32 27.45
N LEU A 106 13.53 8.60 27.21
CA LEU A 106 12.48 9.57 27.31
C LEU A 106 11.63 9.50 26.05
N ALA A 107 12.18 9.30 24.85
CA ALA A 107 11.44 9.34 23.60
C ALA A 107 10.28 8.33 23.54
N PHE A 108 9.19 8.74 22.89
CA PHE A 108 8.05 7.87 22.59
C PHE A 108 8.02 7.53 21.11
N ASP A 109 7.55 6.35 20.76
CA ASP A 109 7.39 5.97 19.37
C ASP A 109 6.30 6.80 18.70
N VAL A 110 6.44 7.06 17.39
CA VAL A 110 5.41 7.70 16.58
C VAL A 110 4.82 6.65 15.64
N GLY A 111 3.50 6.61 15.56
CA GLY A 111 2.80 5.60 14.76
C GLY A 111 1.39 6.02 14.37
N LEU A 112 0.59 5.02 13.97
CA LEU A 112 -0.79 5.20 13.56
C LEU A 112 -1.76 4.56 14.57
N GLN A 113 -2.87 5.24 14.86
CA GLN A 113 -3.98 4.74 15.68
C GLN A 113 -5.30 4.76 14.90
N GLU A 114 -6.18 3.79 15.15
CA GLU A 114 -7.44 3.65 14.42
C GLU A 114 -8.47 4.74 14.75
N HIS A 115 -8.46 5.23 15.99
CA HIS A 115 -9.35 6.29 16.44
C HIS A 115 -8.59 7.59 16.71
N SER A 116 -9.26 8.72 16.52
CA SER A 116 -8.74 10.05 16.84
C SER A 116 -9.08 10.52 18.27
N GLN A 117 -9.51 9.59 19.14
CA GLN A 117 -9.90 9.91 20.51
C GLN A 117 -8.70 10.31 21.37
N GLY A 118 -8.93 11.30 22.24
CA GLY A 118 -7.90 11.83 23.14
C GLY A 118 -6.91 12.77 22.46
N GLU A 119 -5.82 13.06 23.16
CA GLU A 119 -4.81 14.06 22.75
C GLU A 119 -3.66 13.47 21.93
N ALA A 120 -3.49 12.13 21.93
CA ALA A 120 -2.33 11.45 21.35
C ALA A 120 -2.18 11.66 19.83
N CYS A 121 -3.30 11.91 19.13
CA CYS A 121 -3.34 12.11 17.68
C CYS A 121 -3.17 13.59 17.25
N TRP A 122 -3.04 14.51 18.20
CA TRP A 122 -3.03 15.95 17.94
C TRP A 122 -1.63 16.53 18.01
N TRP A 123 -1.32 17.40 17.04
CA TRP A 123 0.00 18.03 16.90
C TRP A 123 -0.16 19.54 16.74
N THR A 124 0.50 20.36 17.57
CA THR A 124 0.54 21.81 17.39
C THR A 124 1.65 22.23 16.45
N LEU A 125 1.38 23.26 15.64
CA LEU A 125 2.31 23.78 14.65
C LEU A 125 2.98 25.06 15.13
N HIS A 126 4.31 25.05 15.22
CA HIS A 126 5.10 26.22 15.59
C HIS A 126 6.05 26.64 14.46
N PRO A 127 6.32 27.94 14.31
CA PRO A 127 7.26 28.43 13.31
C PRO A 127 8.69 28.02 13.66
N ALA A 128 9.42 27.48 12.69
CA ALA A 128 10.83 27.10 12.88
C ALA A 128 11.77 28.31 13.04
N SER A 129 11.38 29.49 12.54
CA SER A 129 12.19 30.70 12.56
C SER A 129 11.42 31.92 13.04
N LYS A 130 12.14 32.95 13.49
CA LYS A 130 11.56 34.25 13.91
C LYS A 130 10.98 35.07 12.75
N GLN A 131 11.04 34.60 11.51
CA GLN A 131 10.42 35.26 10.35
C GLN A 131 8.91 35.04 10.28
N ARG A 132 8.38 34.13 11.10
CA ARG A 132 6.96 33.84 11.24
C ARG A 132 6.58 33.92 12.71
N SER A 133 5.33 34.27 12.95
CA SER A 133 4.76 34.39 14.30
C SER A 133 3.51 33.53 14.45
N GLU A 134 3.16 33.19 15.70
CA GLU A 134 1.89 32.53 16.00
C GLU A 134 0.70 33.37 15.50
N GLY A 135 -0.32 32.70 14.96
CA GLY A 135 -1.46 33.33 14.30
C GLY A 135 -1.23 33.71 12.82
N GLU A 136 0.00 33.67 12.31
CA GLU A 136 0.25 33.87 10.88
C GLU A 136 -0.15 32.64 10.05
N LYS A 137 -0.46 32.86 8.76
CA LYS A 137 -0.80 31.80 7.81
C LYS A 137 0.43 30.96 7.48
N VAL A 138 0.30 29.64 7.59
CA VAL A 138 1.31 28.68 7.12
C VAL A 138 1.33 28.68 5.59
N ARG A 139 2.50 28.86 4.99
CA ARG A 139 2.69 28.84 3.53
C ARG A 139 3.28 27.50 3.07
N VAL A 140 3.06 27.19 1.80
CA VAL A 140 3.68 26.02 1.16
C VAL A 140 5.20 26.18 1.19
N GLY A 141 5.89 25.17 1.69
CA GLY A 141 7.35 25.17 1.83
C GLY A 141 7.88 25.90 3.07
N ASP A 142 7.01 26.39 3.96
CA ASP A 142 7.47 26.83 5.29
C ASP A 142 7.96 25.62 6.10
N ASP A 143 9.05 25.82 6.86
CA ASP A 143 9.55 24.86 7.84
C ASP A 143 8.75 24.97 9.14
N LEU A 144 8.26 23.83 9.62
CA LEU A 144 7.42 23.70 10.80
C LEU A 144 8.10 22.89 11.88
N ILE A 145 7.73 23.19 13.13
CA ILE A 145 7.97 22.34 14.28
C ILE A 145 6.61 21.76 14.69
N LEU A 146 6.50 20.43 14.73
CA LEU A 146 5.30 19.75 15.21
C LEU A 146 5.53 19.30 16.66
N VAL A 147 4.62 19.65 17.56
CA VAL A 147 4.68 19.28 18.97
C VAL A 147 3.45 18.44 19.31
N SER A 148 3.67 17.27 19.90
CA SER A 148 2.61 16.38 20.39
C SER A 148 1.83 17.07 21.52
N VAL A 149 0.50 17.10 21.43
CA VAL A 149 -0.35 17.66 22.49
C VAL A 149 -0.28 16.79 23.75
N ALA A 150 -0.31 15.46 23.60
CA ALA A 150 -0.35 14.54 24.73
C ALA A 150 0.95 14.50 25.54
N THR A 151 2.10 14.76 24.90
CA THR A 151 3.42 14.52 25.52
C THR A 151 4.34 15.73 25.50
N GLU A 152 3.90 16.85 24.91
CA GLU A 152 4.65 18.10 24.76
C GLU A 152 6.05 17.94 24.13
N ARG A 153 6.20 16.90 23.31
CA ARG A 153 7.45 16.55 22.64
C ARG A 153 7.40 16.82 21.15
N TYR A 154 8.55 17.08 20.57
CA TYR A 154 8.69 17.36 19.16
C TYR A 154 8.61 16.07 18.36
N LEU A 155 7.91 16.12 17.22
CA LEU A 155 8.08 15.11 16.18
C LEU A 155 9.51 15.17 15.68
N HIS A 156 10.28 14.14 16.01
CA HIS A 156 11.71 14.09 15.82
C HIS A 156 12.11 12.92 14.93
N THR A 157 13.21 13.09 14.23
CA THR A 157 13.89 11.99 13.56
C THR A 157 15.39 12.12 13.69
N THR A 158 16.05 10.98 13.84
CA THR A 158 17.49 10.84 13.97
C THR A 158 17.94 9.49 13.39
N LYS A 159 19.26 9.34 13.19
CA LYS A 159 19.88 8.06 12.86
C LYS A 159 20.45 7.43 14.13
N GLU A 160 19.94 6.27 14.51
CA GLU A 160 20.48 5.42 15.57
C GLU A 160 21.06 4.15 14.96
N ASN A 161 22.35 3.88 15.17
CA ASN A 161 23.03 2.71 14.61
C ASN A 161 22.83 2.54 13.09
N GLU A 162 22.96 3.63 12.32
CA GLU A 162 22.67 3.70 10.87
C GLU A 162 21.22 3.47 10.45
N VAL A 163 20.29 3.29 11.40
CA VAL A 163 18.85 3.17 11.15
C VAL A 163 18.18 4.52 11.42
N SER A 164 17.47 5.04 10.42
CA SER A 164 16.69 6.27 10.59
C SER A 164 15.39 5.95 11.33
N ILE A 165 15.17 6.59 12.47
CA ILE A 165 13.98 6.39 13.30
C ILE A 165 13.12 7.66 13.38
N VAL A 166 11.83 7.49 13.70
CA VAL A 166 10.89 8.58 13.95
C VAL A 166 10.31 8.41 15.36
N ASN A 167 10.45 9.44 16.19
CA ASN A 167 9.99 9.41 17.57
C ASN A 167 9.49 10.79 18.03
N ALA A 168 8.89 10.85 19.21
CA ALA A 168 8.53 12.08 19.89
C ALA A 168 9.55 12.34 21.02
N SER A 169 10.45 13.31 20.84
CA SER A 169 11.57 13.58 21.74
C SER A 169 11.68 15.06 22.12
N PHE A 170 12.65 15.42 22.97
CA PHE A 170 12.96 16.81 23.30
C PHE A 170 13.82 17.52 22.24
N HIS A 171 14.21 16.80 21.18
CA HIS A 171 15.00 17.36 20.08
C HIS A 171 14.11 17.86 18.96
N VAL A 172 14.35 19.09 18.51
CA VAL A 172 13.58 19.71 17.44
C VAL A 172 14.05 19.16 16.08
N THR A 173 13.09 18.79 15.24
CA THR A 173 13.30 18.57 13.80
C THR A 173 12.45 19.55 13.01
N HIS A 174 13.03 20.14 11.97
CA HIS A 174 12.33 20.99 11.02
C HIS A 174 11.66 20.13 9.94
N TRP A 175 10.35 20.25 9.83
CA TRP A 175 9.52 19.55 8.86
C TRP A 175 8.92 20.52 7.87
N SER A 176 9.21 20.32 6.59
CA SER A 176 8.56 21.05 5.50
C SER A 176 7.29 20.31 5.06
N VAL A 177 6.18 21.04 4.93
CA VAL A 177 4.91 20.52 4.42
C VAL A 177 4.90 20.59 2.90
N GLN A 178 4.97 19.43 2.25
CA GLN A 178 4.90 19.31 0.80
C GLN A 178 3.46 19.04 0.34
N PRO A 179 2.92 19.82 -0.61
CA PRO A 179 1.59 19.54 -1.16
C PRO A 179 1.65 18.31 -2.06
N TYR A 180 0.85 17.30 -1.75
CA TYR A 180 0.68 16.12 -2.61
C TYR A 180 -0.47 16.32 -3.61
N GLY A 181 -1.59 16.87 -3.16
CA GLY A 181 -2.76 17.17 -3.97
C GLY A 181 -3.90 17.75 -3.13
N THR A 182 -5.00 18.13 -3.76
CA THR A 182 -6.15 18.75 -3.07
C THR A 182 -7.34 17.79 -3.01
N GLY A 183 -7.91 17.63 -1.81
CA GLY A 183 -9.12 16.83 -1.64
C GLY A 183 -10.32 17.44 -2.39
N ILE A 184 -10.38 18.77 -2.44
CA ILE A 184 -11.43 19.52 -3.16
C ILE A 184 -11.43 19.19 -4.64
N SER A 185 -10.26 19.18 -5.30
CA SER A 185 -10.20 18.86 -6.72
C SER A 185 -10.67 17.43 -6.96
N ARG A 186 -10.26 16.48 -6.11
CA ARG A 186 -10.72 15.09 -6.20
C ARG A 186 -12.23 14.93 -6.01
N MET A 187 -12.84 15.70 -5.11
CA MET A 187 -14.30 15.70 -4.89
C MET A 187 -15.06 16.37 -6.03
N LYS A 188 -14.52 17.45 -6.61
CA LYS A 188 -15.19 18.21 -7.68
C LYS A 188 -15.06 17.56 -9.05
N TYR A 189 -13.93 16.90 -9.31
CA TYR A 189 -13.57 16.33 -10.61
C TYR A 189 -13.50 14.80 -10.56
N VAL A 190 -14.52 14.15 -10.00
CA VAL A 190 -14.56 12.68 -9.76
C VAL A 190 -14.36 11.85 -11.03
N GLY A 191 -14.78 12.36 -12.19
CA GLY A 191 -14.64 11.70 -13.49
C GLY A 191 -13.27 11.88 -14.18
N TYR A 192 -12.32 12.58 -13.55
CA TYR A 192 -11.00 12.85 -14.11
C TYR A 192 -9.91 12.04 -13.39
N VAL A 193 -8.83 11.77 -14.11
CA VAL A 193 -7.72 10.94 -13.62
C VAL A 193 -6.70 11.78 -12.87
N PHE A 194 -6.34 11.34 -11.67
CA PHE A 194 -5.28 11.94 -10.86
C PHE A 194 -4.08 11.01 -10.72
N GLY A 195 -2.91 11.59 -10.51
CA GLY A 195 -1.74 10.85 -10.04
C GLY A 195 -2.02 10.18 -8.69
N GLY A 196 -1.49 8.98 -8.51
CA GLY A 196 -1.75 8.09 -7.39
C GLY A 196 -3.00 7.23 -7.53
N ASP A 197 -3.86 7.49 -8.52
CA ASP A 197 -5.08 6.70 -8.76
C ASP A 197 -4.73 5.29 -9.22
N VAL A 198 -5.56 4.34 -8.77
CA VAL A 198 -5.53 2.95 -9.20
C VAL A 198 -6.63 2.72 -10.22
N LEU A 199 -6.29 2.10 -11.34
CA LEU A 199 -7.15 1.98 -12.50
C LEU A 199 -6.77 0.78 -13.38
N ARG A 200 -7.61 0.51 -14.37
CA ARG A 200 -7.39 -0.46 -15.44
C ARG A 200 -7.22 0.26 -16.77
N PHE A 201 -6.34 -0.28 -17.62
CA PHE A 201 -6.20 0.10 -19.01
C PHE A 201 -7.06 -0.84 -19.85
N PHE A 202 -8.12 -0.35 -20.47
CA PHE A 202 -8.96 -1.10 -21.39
C PHE A 202 -8.48 -0.91 -22.83
N HIS A 203 -8.45 -2.01 -23.59
CA HIS A 203 -8.12 -2.06 -25.01
C HIS A 203 -9.29 -2.68 -25.75
N GLY A 204 -9.77 -2.04 -26.84
CA GLY A 204 -10.87 -2.56 -27.65
C GLY A 204 -12.25 -2.67 -26.97
N GLY A 205 -12.34 -2.36 -25.67
CA GLY A 205 -13.56 -2.43 -24.86
C GLY A 205 -13.80 -3.79 -24.17
N ASP A 206 -13.12 -4.85 -24.61
CA ASP A 206 -13.30 -6.22 -24.11
C ASP A 206 -12.03 -6.86 -23.53
N GLU A 207 -10.89 -6.18 -23.63
CA GLU A 207 -9.60 -6.61 -23.10
C GLU A 207 -9.01 -5.55 -22.15
N CYS A 208 -8.15 -5.97 -21.22
CA CYS A 208 -7.41 -5.05 -20.36
C CYS A 208 -5.94 -5.43 -20.22
N LEU A 209 -5.10 -4.42 -19.97
CA LEU A 209 -3.68 -4.62 -19.70
C LEU A 209 -3.49 -5.33 -18.35
N THR A 210 -2.76 -6.43 -18.35
CA THR A 210 -2.56 -7.28 -17.17
C THR A 210 -1.25 -8.05 -17.27
N ILE A 211 -0.92 -8.79 -16.22
CA ILE A 211 0.08 -9.86 -16.26
C ILE A 211 -0.59 -11.25 -16.37
N PRO A 212 0.11 -12.26 -16.93
CA PRO A 212 -0.35 -13.65 -16.91
C PRO A 212 -0.56 -14.16 -15.47
N SER A 213 -1.48 -15.11 -15.26
CA SER A 213 -1.69 -15.74 -13.95
C SER A 213 -0.47 -16.56 -13.48
N THR A 214 0.37 -17.02 -14.42
CA THR A 214 1.64 -17.70 -14.17
C THR A 214 2.84 -16.75 -14.21
N TRP A 215 2.61 -15.44 -14.08
CA TRP A 215 3.68 -14.46 -14.14
C TRP A 215 4.75 -14.76 -13.09
N ASN A 216 6.00 -14.70 -13.52
CA ASN A 216 7.15 -14.86 -12.65
C ASN A 216 8.27 -13.92 -13.13
N LYS A 217 9.19 -13.60 -12.22
CA LYS A 217 10.39 -12.80 -12.47
C LYS A 217 11.34 -13.52 -13.43
N ASP A 218 11.39 -14.85 -13.35
CA ASP A 218 12.34 -15.69 -14.07
C ASP A 218 11.71 -16.39 -15.29
N GLY A 219 12.54 -16.83 -16.23
CA GLY A 219 12.15 -17.78 -17.28
C GLY A 219 11.33 -17.21 -18.43
N GLY A 220 11.45 -15.91 -18.73
CA GLY A 220 10.71 -15.27 -19.84
C GLY A 220 9.22 -15.06 -19.58
N LEU A 221 8.76 -15.26 -18.34
CA LEU A 221 7.37 -15.07 -17.92
C LEU A 221 7.10 -13.65 -17.38
N ASN A 222 8.13 -12.80 -17.34
CA ASN A 222 8.01 -11.40 -16.97
C ASN A 222 7.53 -10.55 -18.15
N ILE A 223 6.32 -10.85 -18.61
CA ILE A 223 5.67 -10.22 -19.75
C ILE A 223 4.39 -9.52 -19.31
N VAL A 224 3.95 -8.56 -20.14
CA VAL A 224 2.68 -7.87 -19.99
C VAL A 224 1.80 -8.23 -21.18
N VAL A 225 0.50 -8.46 -20.94
CA VAL A 225 -0.44 -8.97 -21.94
C VAL A 225 -1.74 -8.18 -21.91
N TYR A 226 -2.51 -8.27 -23.00
CA TYR A 226 -3.92 -7.91 -23.02
C TYR A 226 -4.73 -9.19 -22.88
N GLU A 227 -5.64 -9.21 -21.91
CA GLU A 227 -6.51 -10.36 -21.63
C GLU A 227 -7.92 -9.85 -21.33
N GLY A 228 -8.92 -10.52 -21.90
CA GLY A 228 -10.34 -10.25 -21.66
C GLY A 228 -10.98 -11.24 -20.68
N GLY A 229 -12.27 -11.02 -20.38
CA GLY A 229 -13.05 -11.90 -19.51
C GLY A 229 -12.87 -11.61 -18.02
N SER A 230 -12.66 -12.65 -17.20
CA SER A 230 -12.70 -12.50 -15.73
C SER A 230 -11.60 -11.56 -15.20
N VAL A 231 -10.45 -11.46 -15.89
CA VAL A 231 -9.33 -10.60 -15.47
C VAL A 231 -9.68 -9.13 -15.33
N MET A 232 -10.74 -8.67 -16.01
CA MET A 232 -11.26 -7.31 -15.93
C MET A 232 -11.80 -6.97 -14.53
N SER A 233 -12.02 -7.97 -13.67
CA SER A 233 -12.39 -7.81 -12.25
C SER A 233 -11.35 -8.38 -11.28
N GLN A 234 -10.17 -8.82 -11.75
CA GLN A 234 -9.12 -9.39 -10.90
C GLN A 234 -8.10 -8.33 -10.46
N ALA A 235 -7.37 -8.60 -9.39
CA ALA A 235 -6.37 -7.66 -8.86
C ALA A 235 -5.14 -7.49 -9.78
N ARG A 236 -4.75 -8.54 -10.52
CA ARG A 236 -3.65 -8.50 -11.52
C ARG A 236 -3.83 -7.55 -12.72
N SER A 237 -5.01 -6.95 -12.91
CA SER A 237 -5.23 -5.91 -13.92
C SER A 237 -5.16 -4.49 -13.35
N LEU A 238 -4.83 -4.34 -12.06
CA LEU A 238 -4.77 -3.05 -11.39
C LEU A 238 -3.39 -2.41 -11.49
N TRP A 239 -3.40 -1.16 -11.94
CA TRP A 239 -2.21 -0.33 -12.11
C TRP A 239 -2.39 1.00 -11.41
N ARG A 240 -1.30 1.56 -10.89
CA ARG A 240 -1.24 2.92 -10.35
C ARG A 240 -0.43 3.82 -11.27
N LEU A 241 -0.96 5.00 -11.57
CA LEU A 241 -0.23 6.05 -12.27
C LEU A 241 0.51 6.93 -11.26
N GLU A 242 1.84 6.94 -11.28
CA GLU A 242 2.66 7.77 -10.40
C GLU A 242 3.38 8.82 -11.24
N LEU A 243 3.02 10.09 -11.10
CA LEU A 243 3.75 11.17 -11.79
C LEU A 243 5.22 11.17 -11.35
N ALA A 244 6.16 11.36 -12.29
CA ALA A 244 7.61 11.31 -12.03
C ALA A 244 8.12 12.59 -11.32
N ARG A 245 7.50 12.93 -10.19
CA ARG A 245 7.78 14.12 -9.34
C ARG A 245 7.31 13.85 -7.91
N THR A 246 7.80 14.63 -6.94
CA THR A 246 7.38 14.50 -5.53
C THR A 246 6.29 15.50 -5.13
N LYS A 247 6.45 16.77 -5.48
CA LYS A 247 5.42 17.80 -5.26
C LYS A 247 4.28 17.62 -6.25
N TRP A 248 3.05 17.83 -5.78
CA TRP A 248 1.84 17.70 -6.58
C TRP A 248 1.72 16.37 -7.32
N ALA A 249 2.35 15.30 -6.81
CA ALA A 249 2.32 13.97 -7.42
C ALA A 249 0.89 13.38 -7.47
N GLY A 250 -0.01 13.85 -6.60
CA GLY A 250 -1.44 13.55 -6.62
C GLY A 250 -2.31 14.53 -7.40
N GLY A 251 -1.71 15.34 -8.28
CA GLY A 251 -2.40 16.27 -9.19
C GLY A 251 -3.08 15.56 -10.36
N PHE A 252 -3.64 16.32 -11.31
CA PHE A 252 -4.24 15.77 -12.52
C PHE A 252 -3.19 15.10 -13.40
N ILE A 253 -3.59 14.02 -14.07
CA ILE A 253 -2.82 13.44 -15.18
C ILE A 253 -3.05 14.33 -16.41
N ASN A 254 -1.96 14.75 -17.03
CA ASN A 254 -1.93 15.62 -18.21
C ASN A 254 -1.15 14.94 -19.35
N TRP A 255 -1.37 15.40 -20.59
CA TRP A 255 -0.58 14.98 -21.76
C TRP A 255 0.89 15.35 -21.58
N TYR A 256 1.80 14.53 -22.12
CA TYR A 256 3.26 14.74 -22.07
C TYR A 256 3.90 14.70 -20.67
N HIS A 257 3.12 14.65 -19.59
CA HIS A 257 3.69 14.55 -18.24
C HIS A 257 4.28 13.15 -18.03
N PRO A 258 5.58 13.04 -17.67
CA PRO A 258 6.20 11.75 -17.41
C PRO A 258 5.61 11.11 -16.15
N MET A 259 5.29 9.83 -16.25
CA MET A 259 4.75 9.02 -15.18
C MET A 259 5.33 7.61 -15.20
N ARG A 260 5.42 7.01 -14.02
CA ARG A 260 5.70 5.59 -13.84
C ARG A 260 4.38 4.86 -13.68
N ILE A 261 4.26 3.70 -14.33
CA ILE A 261 3.07 2.84 -14.25
C ILE A 261 3.41 1.66 -13.34
N ARG A 262 2.79 1.58 -12.18
CA ARG A 262 3.09 0.60 -11.14
C ARG A 262 2.02 -0.48 -11.08
N HIS A 263 2.41 -1.74 -11.18
CA HIS A 263 1.52 -2.87 -10.97
C HIS A 263 1.26 -3.07 -9.48
N ILE A 264 -0.02 -3.17 -9.07
CA ILE A 264 -0.37 -3.12 -7.64
C ILE A 264 0.06 -4.38 -6.89
N THR A 265 -0.28 -5.58 -7.37
CA THR A 265 -0.09 -6.81 -6.59
C THR A 265 1.40 -7.23 -6.56
N THR A 266 2.14 -7.02 -7.65
CA THR A 266 3.60 -7.30 -7.68
C THR A 266 4.44 -6.16 -7.11
N GLY A 267 3.91 -4.93 -7.09
CA GLY A 267 4.62 -3.73 -6.62
C GLY A 267 5.70 -3.21 -7.58
N ARG A 268 5.78 -3.79 -8.79
CA ARG A 268 6.79 -3.52 -9.82
C ARG A 268 6.33 -2.44 -10.78
N TYR A 269 7.28 -1.86 -11.50
CA TYR A 269 7.02 -0.81 -12.48
C TYR A 269 7.09 -1.37 -13.89
N LEU A 270 6.22 -0.89 -14.77
CA LEU A 270 6.37 -1.09 -16.20
C LEU A 270 7.68 -0.42 -16.63
N GLY A 271 8.53 -1.15 -17.37
CA GLY A 271 9.80 -0.63 -17.83
C GLY A 271 10.26 -1.26 -19.13
N VAL A 272 11.33 -0.68 -19.66
CA VAL A 272 11.91 -0.99 -20.97
C VAL A 272 13.37 -1.39 -20.78
N ASN A 273 13.76 -2.55 -21.31
CA ASN A 273 15.15 -3.01 -21.26
C ASN A 273 15.96 -2.46 -22.45
N ASP A 274 17.26 -2.74 -22.47
CA ASP A 274 18.17 -2.32 -23.55
C ASP A 274 17.80 -2.91 -24.93
N GLN A 275 17.00 -3.98 -24.96
CA GLN A 275 16.48 -4.61 -26.17
C GLN A 275 15.11 -4.03 -26.60
N ASN A 276 14.64 -2.95 -25.96
CA ASN A 276 13.32 -2.33 -26.17
C ASN A 276 12.13 -3.26 -25.86
N GLU A 277 12.33 -4.29 -25.03
CA GLU A 277 11.27 -5.18 -24.58
C GLU A 277 10.58 -4.61 -23.34
N LEU A 278 9.26 -4.81 -23.29
CA LEU A 278 8.42 -4.36 -22.20
C LEU A 278 8.35 -5.44 -21.10
N TYR A 279 8.66 -5.06 -19.87
CA TYR A 279 8.69 -5.98 -18.73
C TYR A 279 8.41 -5.26 -17.40
N LEU A 280 8.29 -6.02 -16.29
CA LEU A 280 8.13 -5.45 -14.96
C LEU A 280 9.45 -5.42 -14.16
N VAL A 281 9.84 -4.20 -13.78
CA VAL A 281 11.09 -3.86 -13.08
C VAL A 281 10.85 -3.73 -11.58
N SER A 282 11.85 -4.11 -10.78
CA SER A 282 11.83 -3.88 -9.33
C SER A 282 11.83 -2.38 -9.03
N ARG A 283 11.55 -2.01 -7.78
CA ARG A 283 11.54 -0.60 -7.39
C ARG A 283 12.95 -0.01 -7.46
N GLU A 284 13.96 -0.80 -7.12
CA GLU A 284 15.36 -0.40 -7.01
C GLU A 284 15.98 -0.12 -8.39
N GLU A 285 15.43 -0.74 -9.44
CA GLU A 285 15.90 -0.63 -10.83
C GLU A 285 15.01 0.28 -11.70
N ALA A 286 13.92 0.83 -11.16
CA ALA A 286 12.90 1.60 -11.89
C ALA A 286 13.31 3.07 -12.15
N THR A 287 14.45 3.24 -12.83
CA THR A 287 15.00 4.54 -13.21
C THR A 287 14.02 5.34 -14.07
N THR A 288 14.16 6.67 -14.08
CA THR A 288 13.32 7.51 -14.94
C THR A 288 13.55 7.19 -16.42
N ALA A 289 14.78 6.85 -16.82
CA ALA A 289 15.10 6.52 -18.20
C ALA A 289 14.42 5.23 -18.70
N SER A 290 14.28 4.21 -17.84
CA SER A 290 13.70 2.92 -18.20
C SER A 290 12.18 2.81 -17.95
N CYS A 291 11.62 3.62 -17.06
CA CYS A 291 10.24 3.48 -16.58
C CYS A 291 9.36 4.73 -16.75
N ALA A 292 9.84 5.80 -17.39
CA ALA A 292 9.02 6.98 -17.64
C ALA A 292 8.19 6.84 -18.93
N PHE A 293 6.88 6.85 -18.79
CA PHE A 293 5.93 6.90 -19.89
C PHE A 293 5.17 8.23 -19.88
N CYS A 294 4.64 8.64 -21.02
CA CYS A 294 3.76 9.79 -21.14
C CYS A 294 2.52 9.42 -21.94
N LEU A 295 1.43 10.17 -21.71
CA LEU A 295 0.21 10.02 -22.48
C LEU A 295 0.21 11.00 -23.65
N ARG A 296 -0.31 10.54 -24.78
CA ARG A 296 -0.42 11.26 -26.05
C ARG A 296 -1.84 11.13 -26.60
N GLN A 297 -2.29 12.18 -27.31
CA GLN A 297 -3.56 12.16 -28.05
C GLN A 297 -3.40 11.47 -29.40
N GLU A 298 -2.28 11.77 -30.08
CA GLU A 298 -1.98 11.30 -31.42
C GLU A 298 -0.54 10.80 -31.50
N LYS A 299 -0.28 9.96 -32.50
CA LYS A 299 1.06 9.47 -32.83
C LYS A 299 1.73 10.44 -33.78
N ASP A 300 2.33 11.47 -33.21
CA ASP A 300 3.06 12.49 -33.95
C ASP A 300 4.53 12.57 -33.48
N ASP A 301 5.38 13.15 -34.31
CA ASP A 301 6.83 13.27 -34.06
C ASP A 301 7.20 14.46 -33.14
N GLN A 302 6.22 15.18 -32.59
CA GLN A 302 6.47 16.31 -31.70
C GLN A 302 7.07 15.81 -30.38
N LYS A 303 8.30 16.23 -30.15
CA LYS A 303 8.97 16.09 -28.86
C LYS A 303 8.70 17.34 -28.04
N VAL A 304 7.75 17.23 -27.10
CA VAL A 304 7.47 18.27 -26.12
C VAL A 304 8.28 17.95 -24.86
N VAL A 305 9.24 18.82 -24.54
CA VAL A 305 10.01 18.74 -23.29
C VAL A 305 9.45 19.80 -22.34
N LEU A 306 8.90 19.35 -21.22
CA LEU A 306 8.34 20.23 -20.19
C LEU A 306 9.45 20.73 -19.25
N GLU A 307 9.38 22.00 -18.84
CA GLU A 307 10.29 22.52 -17.82
C GLU A 307 9.84 22.09 -16.41
N ASP A 308 10.76 22.09 -15.44
CA ASP A 308 10.46 21.74 -14.05
C ASP A 308 9.30 22.59 -13.46
N LYS A 309 9.16 23.85 -13.89
CA LYS A 309 8.07 24.73 -13.46
C LYS A 309 6.71 24.28 -13.97
N ASP A 310 6.66 23.73 -15.19
CA ASP A 310 5.44 23.18 -15.78
C ASP A 310 5.09 21.82 -15.16
N LEU A 311 6.10 21.14 -14.60
CA LEU A 311 5.94 19.89 -13.88
C LEU A 311 5.61 20.08 -12.39
N GLU A 312 5.87 21.20 -11.74
CA GLU A 312 5.53 21.38 -10.30
C GLU A 312 4.15 22.05 -10.07
N VAL A 313 3.13 21.67 -10.85
CA VAL A 313 1.76 22.20 -10.74
C VAL A 313 0.72 21.10 -10.52
N ILE A 314 -0.44 21.49 -9.98
CA ILE A 314 -1.58 20.56 -9.81
C ILE A 314 -2.09 20.00 -11.14
N GLY A 315 -1.89 20.69 -12.26
CA GLY A 315 -2.36 20.28 -13.59
C GLY A 315 -3.80 20.74 -13.88
N ALA A 316 -4.38 20.22 -14.96
CA ALA A 316 -5.71 20.58 -15.42
C ALA A 316 -6.58 19.32 -15.64
N PRO A 317 -7.89 19.38 -15.37
CA PRO A 317 -8.80 18.25 -15.54
C PRO A 317 -9.03 17.97 -17.04
N ILE A 318 -8.18 17.16 -17.66
CA ILE A 318 -8.24 16.87 -19.10
C ILE A 318 -8.52 15.40 -19.42
N ILE A 319 -7.87 14.45 -18.72
CA ILE A 319 -8.08 13.02 -18.93
C ILE A 319 -9.26 12.55 -18.09
N LYS A 320 -10.27 11.97 -18.75
CA LYS A 320 -11.47 11.44 -18.12
C LYS A 320 -11.51 9.91 -18.17
N TYR A 321 -12.07 9.30 -17.14
CA TYR A 321 -12.39 7.88 -17.16
C TYR A 321 -13.48 7.59 -18.21
N GLY A 322 -13.28 6.57 -19.05
CA GLY A 322 -14.23 6.12 -20.08
C GLY A 322 -14.45 7.02 -21.29
N ASP A 323 -14.19 8.33 -21.18
CA ASP A 323 -14.41 9.30 -22.26
C ASP A 323 -13.13 9.67 -23.03
N SER A 324 -11.96 9.49 -22.41
CA SER A 324 -10.66 9.86 -23.00
C SER A 324 -9.91 8.62 -23.44
N THR A 325 -9.69 8.51 -24.74
CA THR A 325 -8.77 7.54 -25.32
C THR A 325 -7.36 8.11 -25.30
N VAL A 326 -6.42 7.33 -24.76
CA VAL A 326 -5.02 7.72 -24.59
C VAL A 326 -4.10 6.76 -25.34
N ILE A 327 -2.97 7.26 -25.81
CA ILE A 327 -1.89 6.44 -26.36
C ILE A 327 -0.68 6.60 -25.44
N VAL A 328 -0.04 5.49 -25.08
CA VAL A 328 1.11 5.48 -24.16
C VAL A 328 2.40 5.45 -24.96
N GLN A 329 3.33 6.35 -24.64
CA GLN A 329 4.65 6.43 -25.27
C GLN A 329 5.74 6.36 -24.20
N HIS A 330 6.80 5.61 -24.44
CA HIS A 330 7.99 5.63 -23.60
C HIS A 330 8.79 6.92 -23.81
N SER A 331 9.14 7.61 -22.73
CA SER A 331 9.66 8.99 -22.79
C SER A 331 11.06 9.07 -23.37
N GLU A 332 11.94 8.11 -23.05
CA GLU A 332 13.34 8.12 -23.49
C GLU A 332 13.48 7.60 -24.94
N THR A 333 12.89 6.44 -25.24
CA THR A 333 13.04 5.80 -26.57
C THR A 333 12.05 6.33 -27.60
N GLY A 334 10.95 6.96 -27.18
CA GLY A 334 9.88 7.42 -28.06
C GLY A 334 8.99 6.30 -28.62
N LEU A 335 9.19 5.05 -28.20
CA LEU A 335 8.42 3.91 -28.69
C LEU A 335 6.99 3.91 -28.13
N TRP A 336 6.04 3.45 -28.94
CA TRP A 336 4.62 3.37 -28.60
C TRP A 336 4.28 2.03 -27.98
N LEU A 337 3.47 2.04 -26.92
CA LEU A 337 2.86 0.83 -26.38
C LEU A 337 1.86 0.29 -27.41
N SER A 338 2.10 -0.94 -27.86
CA SER A 338 1.26 -1.66 -28.80
C SER A 338 1.22 -3.14 -28.43
N TYR A 339 0.77 -4.01 -29.32
CA TYR A 339 0.64 -5.44 -29.06
C TYR A 339 1.05 -6.32 -30.24
N LYS A 340 1.54 -7.52 -29.91
CA LYS A 340 1.79 -8.62 -30.84
C LYS A 340 0.81 -9.75 -30.54
N SER A 341 0.01 -10.12 -31.54
CA SER A 341 -0.91 -11.25 -31.45
C SER A 341 -0.21 -12.56 -31.82
N TYR A 342 -0.53 -13.63 -31.09
CA TYR A 342 -0.13 -14.99 -31.43
C TYR A 342 -1.28 -15.96 -31.14
N GLU A 343 -1.31 -17.08 -31.88
CA GLU A 343 -2.40 -18.05 -31.80
C GLU A 343 -1.95 -19.27 -30.97
N THR A 344 -2.60 -19.49 -29.82
CA THR A 344 -2.25 -20.56 -28.89
C THR A 344 -3.41 -21.55 -28.75
N LYS A 345 -3.12 -22.86 -28.71
CA LYS A 345 -4.16 -23.88 -28.46
C LYS A 345 -4.37 -24.08 -26.96
N LYS A 346 -5.53 -23.67 -26.44
CA LYS A 346 -5.96 -23.92 -25.05
C LYS A 346 -6.87 -25.15 -24.96
N LYS A 347 -6.60 -26.01 -23.96
CA LYS A 347 -7.38 -27.22 -23.68
C LYS A 347 -8.82 -26.82 -23.34
N GLY A 348 -9.79 -27.34 -24.10
CA GLY A 348 -11.23 -27.08 -23.90
C GLY A 348 -11.78 -25.85 -24.62
N LEU A 349 -10.93 -24.92 -25.06
CA LEU A 349 -11.34 -23.68 -25.75
C LEU A 349 -10.91 -23.63 -27.23
N GLY A 350 -10.02 -24.54 -27.66
CA GLY A 350 -9.54 -24.58 -29.03
C GLY A 350 -8.40 -23.58 -29.27
N LYS A 351 -8.38 -22.94 -30.43
CA LYS A 351 -7.39 -21.91 -30.75
C LYS A 351 -7.85 -20.57 -30.19
N VAL A 352 -7.01 -19.93 -29.39
CA VAL A 352 -7.27 -18.66 -28.72
C VAL A 352 -6.19 -17.67 -29.14
N GLU A 353 -6.60 -16.47 -29.52
CA GLU A 353 -5.67 -15.37 -29.75
C GLU A 353 -5.20 -14.81 -28.41
N GLU A 354 -3.89 -14.65 -28.27
CA GLU A 354 -3.28 -13.99 -27.12
C GLU A 354 -2.47 -12.79 -27.61
N LYS A 355 -2.56 -11.68 -26.88
CA LYS A 355 -1.90 -10.42 -27.22
C LYS A 355 -0.86 -10.10 -26.16
N GLN A 356 0.41 -10.10 -26.56
CA GLN A 356 1.49 -9.60 -25.72
C GLN A 356 1.68 -8.11 -25.96
N ALA A 357 1.71 -7.32 -24.89
CA ALA A 357 2.03 -5.90 -24.96
C ALA A 357 3.53 -5.72 -25.26
N ILE A 358 3.84 -4.86 -26.22
CA ILE A 358 5.21 -4.59 -26.69
C ILE A 358 5.40 -3.09 -26.94
N LEU A 359 6.64 -2.68 -27.16
CA LEU A 359 6.95 -1.35 -27.65
C LEU A 359 7.30 -1.41 -29.15
N HIS A 360 6.78 -0.46 -29.93
CA HIS A 360 6.95 -0.42 -31.38
C HIS A 360 7.17 1.02 -31.87
N GLU A 361 7.93 1.19 -32.96
CA GLU A 361 8.26 2.52 -33.53
C GLU A 361 7.03 3.24 -34.09
N GLU A 362 6.11 2.50 -34.72
CA GLU A 362 4.87 3.05 -35.30
C GLU A 362 3.61 2.71 -34.46
N GLY A 363 3.67 1.61 -33.70
CA GLY A 363 2.49 0.90 -33.17
C GLY A 363 1.40 0.62 -34.22
N LYS A 364 0.16 0.36 -33.77
CA LYS A 364 -1.03 0.11 -34.60
C LYS A 364 -2.07 1.22 -34.46
N MET A 365 -3.06 1.24 -35.35
CA MET A 365 -4.13 2.26 -35.33
C MET A 365 -5.11 2.10 -34.17
N ASP A 366 -5.21 0.89 -33.62
CA ASP A 366 -6.11 0.50 -32.54
C ASP A 366 -5.42 0.47 -31.17
N ASP A 367 -4.25 1.09 -31.00
CA ASP A 367 -3.52 1.14 -29.71
C ASP A 367 -4.19 2.05 -28.65
N GLY A 368 -5.34 2.65 -28.95
CA GLY A 368 -6.07 3.51 -28.02
C GLY A 368 -6.47 2.75 -26.76
N LEU A 369 -6.17 3.35 -25.60
CA LEU A 369 -6.50 2.81 -24.29
C LEU A 369 -7.48 3.72 -23.57
N ASP A 370 -8.48 3.13 -22.93
CA ASP A 370 -9.43 3.84 -22.08
C ASP A 370 -9.16 3.52 -20.61
N PHE A 371 -9.26 4.51 -19.75
CA PHE A 371 -9.10 4.31 -18.31
C PHE A 371 -10.42 3.99 -17.64
N SER A 372 -10.40 2.97 -16.78
CA SER A 372 -11.49 2.66 -15.86
C SER A 372 -10.99 2.67 -14.43
N ARG A 373 -11.67 3.44 -13.58
CA ARG A 373 -11.31 3.62 -12.19
C ARG A 373 -11.60 2.34 -11.39
N SER A 374 -10.64 1.88 -10.58
CA SER A 374 -10.90 0.77 -9.66
C SER A 374 -11.82 1.20 -8.53
N GLN A 375 -12.59 0.27 -7.97
CA GLN A 375 -13.30 0.53 -6.72
C GLN A 375 -12.29 0.74 -5.58
N GLU A 376 -12.63 1.58 -4.61
CA GLU A 376 -11.73 1.91 -3.50
C GLU A 376 -11.38 0.67 -2.66
N GLU A 377 -12.38 -0.16 -2.36
CA GLU A 377 -12.22 -1.42 -1.64
C GLU A 377 -11.32 -2.42 -2.39
N GLU A 378 -11.49 -2.52 -3.70
CA GLU A 378 -10.69 -3.40 -4.55
C GLU A 378 -9.22 -2.95 -4.57
N SER A 379 -8.97 -1.65 -4.75
CA SER A 379 -7.62 -1.06 -4.68
C SER A 379 -6.96 -1.29 -3.31
N ARG A 380 -7.72 -1.13 -2.23
CA ARG A 380 -7.26 -1.42 -0.87
C ARG A 380 -6.90 -2.89 -0.73
N THR A 381 -7.77 -3.80 -1.16
CA THR A 381 -7.56 -5.25 -1.09
C THR A 381 -6.30 -5.66 -1.85
N ALA A 382 -6.10 -5.16 -3.08
CA ALA A 382 -4.92 -5.48 -3.89
C ALA A 382 -3.60 -5.05 -3.23
N ARG A 383 -3.60 -3.95 -2.46
CA ARG A 383 -2.45 -3.53 -1.67
C ARG A 383 -2.21 -4.46 -0.48
N VAL A 384 -3.27 -4.86 0.23
CA VAL A 384 -3.18 -5.83 1.32
C VAL A 384 -2.60 -7.14 0.78
N ILE A 385 -3.10 -7.64 -0.35
CA ILE A 385 -2.57 -8.82 -1.05
C ILE A 385 -1.06 -8.68 -1.27
N ARG A 386 -0.58 -7.57 -1.84
CA ARG A 386 0.86 -7.35 -2.03
C ARG A 386 1.65 -7.43 -0.73
N LYS A 387 1.18 -6.77 0.34
CA LYS A 387 1.84 -6.77 1.64
C LYS A 387 1.90 -8.19 2.20
N CYS A 388 0.79 -8.91 2.15
CA CYS A 388 0.69 -10.29 2.61
C CYS A 388 1.58 -11.22 1.78
N SER A 389 1.51 -11.21 0.46
CA SER A 389 2.40 -11.99 -0.42
C SER A 389 3.86 -11.76 -0.04
N SER A 390 4.29 -10.50 0.09
CA SER A 390 5.68 -10.20 0.43
C SER A 390 6.06 -10.73 1.82
N LEU A 391 5.18 -10.61 2.83
CA LEU A 391 5.49 -11.03 4.18
C LEU A 391 5.48 -12.56 4.31
N PHE A 392 4.47 -13.24 3.77
CA PHE A 392 4.39 -14.69 3.75
C PHE A 392 5.55 -15.31 2.97
N THR A 393 5.92 -14.79 1.80
CA THR A 393 7.08 -15.31 1.05
C THR A 393 8.38 -15.13 1.82
N LYS A 394 8.60 -13.96 2.46
CA LYS A 394 9.79 -13.77 3.32
C LYS A 394 9.79 -14.74 4.50
N PHE A 395 8.64 -14.94 5.14
CA PHE A 395 8.47 -15.85 6.25
C PHE A 395 8.78 -17.30 5.83
N ILE A 396 8.17 -17.79 4.75
CA ILE A 396 8.38 -19.14 4.20
C ILE A 396 9.85 -19.36 3.84
N ASN A 397 10.47 -18.44 3.09
CA ASN A 397 11.89 -18.55 2.74
C ASN A 397 12.80 -18.57 3.98
N GLY A 398 12.43 -17.80 5.01
CA GLY A 398 13.10 -17.84 6.31
C GLY A 398 12.98 -19.22 6.97
N LEU A 399 11.78 -19.81 6.98
CA LEU A 399 11.54 -21.16 7.52
C LEU A 399 12.33 -22.23 6.76
N GLU A 400 12.41 -22.13 5.44
CA GLU A 400 13.22 -23.03 4.61
C GLU A 400 14.70 -22.93 4.96
N THR A 401 15.21 -21.70 5.06
CA THR A 401 16.60 -21.44 5.48
C THR A 401 16.88 -22.03 6.87
N LEU A 402 15.91 -21.95 7.78
CA LEU A 402 16.00 -22.53 9.11
C LEU A 402 16.03 -24.06 9.06
N GLN A 403 15.18 -24.67 8.23
CA GLN A 403 15.12 -26.12 8.04
C GLN A 403 16.44 -26.68 7.48
N GLU A 404 17.05 -25.99 6.53
CA GLU A 404 18.30 -26.40 5.90
C GLU A 404 19.52 -26.17 6.80
N ASN A 405 19.67 -24.96 7.35
CA ASN A 405 20.90 -24.54 8.03
C ASN A 405 20.88 -24.76 9.55
N ARG A 406 19.70 -24.98 10.15
CA ARG A 406 19.48 -25.12 11.60
C ARG A 406 20.03 -23.94 12.43
N ARG A 407 20.19 -22.76 11.82
CA ARG A 407 20.70 -21.55 12.48
C ARG A 407 19.60 -20.52 12.70
N HIS A 408 19.22 -20.34 13.95
CA HIS A 408 18.24 -19.35 14.39
C HIS A 408 18.60 -17.91 14.01
N SER A 409 19.88 -17.55 14.10
CA SER A 409 20.34 -16.17 13.84
C SER A 409 20.05 -15.70 12.41
N MET A 410 20.12 -16.58 11.41
CA MET A 410 19.83 -16.26 10.01
C MET A 410 18.34 -16.04 9.78
N PHE A 411 17.49 -16.78 10.50
CA PHE A 411 16.04 -16.61 10.45
C PHE A 411 15.64 -15.24 11.02
N PHE A 412 16.14 -14.87 12.20
CA PHE A 412 15.80 -13.59 12.83
C PHE A 412 16.41 -12.36 12.16
N ALA A 413 17.46 -12.53 11.36
CA ALA A 413 17.96 -11.46 10.50
C ALA A 413 17.03 -11.15 9.32
N SER A 414 16.18 -12.10 8.92
CA SER A 414 15.33 -11.99 7.71
C SER A 414 13.84 -11.89 8.01
N VAL A 415 13.39 -12.36 9.17
CA VAL A 415 11.98 -12.43 9.56
C VAL A 415 11.72 -11.65 10.85
N ASN A 416 10.75 -10.73 10.78
CA ASN A 416 10.21 -10.04 11.96
C ASN A 416 8.90 -10.72 12.41
N LEU A 417 8.94 -11.40 13.54
CA LEU A 417 7.76 -12.09 14.08
C LEU A 417 6.68 -11.13 14.57
N GLY A 418 7.04 -9.96 15.10
CA GLY A 418 6.08 -8.95 15.54
C GLY A 418 5.25 -8.40 14.37
N GLU A 419 5.91 -8.10 13.24
CA GLU A 419 5.23 -7.69 12.01
C GLU A 419 4.28 -8.80 11.49
N MET A 420 4.69 -10.07 11.60
CA MET A 420 3.87 -11.21 11.21
C MET A 420 2.62 -11.35 12.08
N VAL A 421 2.77 -11.25 13.41
CA VAL A 421 1.64 -11.27 14.36
C VAL A 421 0.64 -10.17 14.01
N MET A 422 1.10 -8.92 13.89
CA MET A 422 0.23 -7.78 13.57
C MET A 422 -0.47 -7.94 12.21
N CYS A 423 0.23 -8.46 11.20
CA CYS A 423 -0.36 -8.73 9.89
C CYS A 423 -1.48 -9.77 9.97
N LEU A 424 -1.29 -10.84 10.74
CA LEU A 424 -2.30 -11.88 10.92
C LEU A 424 -3.51 -11.36 11.71
N GLU A 425 -3.31 -10.60 12.78
CA GLU A 425 -4.39 -9.94 13.53
C GLU A 425 -5.21 -9.01 12.63
N ASP A 426 -4.54 -8.17 11.86
CA ASP A 426 -5.19 -7.27 10.91
C ASP A 426 -5.97 -8.04 9.84
N LEU A 427 -5.43 -9.16 9.34
CA LEU A 427 -6.14 -10.00 8.38
C LEU A 427 -7.37 -10.68 8.98
N ILE A 428 -7.27 -11.19 10.20
CA ILE A 428 -8.42 -11.80 10.90
C ILE A 428 -9.53 -10.75 11.05
N ASN A 429 -9.19 -9.53 11.47
CA ASN A 429 -10.13 -8.42 11.56
C ASN A 429 -10.66 -7.99 10.19
N TYR A 430 -9.82 -8.02 9.15
CA TYR A 430 -10.20 -7.66 7.77
C TYR A 430 -11.24 -8.62 7.16
N PHE A 431 -11.20 -9.89 7.57
CA PHE A 431 -12.13 -10.95 7.18
C PHE A 431 -13.20 -11.25 8.25
N ALA A 432 -13.30 -10.43 9.28
CA ALA A 432 -14.29 -10.61 10.33
C ALA A 432 -15.72 -10.59 9.78
N GLN A 433 -16.58 -11.45 10.33
CA GLN A 433 -17.98 -11.48 9.94
C GLN A 433 -18.73 -10.24 10.47
N PRO A 434 -19.73 -9.74 9.74
CA PRO A 434 -20.62 -8.69 10.24
C PRO A 434 -21.30 -9.12 11.55
N GLU A 435 -21.48 -8.17 12.47
CA GLU A 435 -22.12 -8.42 13.77
C GLU A 435 -23.59 -8.86 13.60
N GLU A 436 -24.10 -9.59 14.59
CA GLU A 436 -25.43 -10.21 14.48
C GLU A 436 -26.57 -9.19 14.52
N ASP A 437 -26.40 -8.14 15.30
CA ASP A 437 -27.33 -7.05 15.61
C ASP A 437 -27.37 -5.92 14.57
N MET A 438 -26.54 -6.00 13.53
CA MET A 438 -26.56 -5.07 12.42
C MET A 438 -27.87 -5.09 11.61
N GLU A 439 -28.23 -3.94 11.05
CA GLU A 439 -29.35 -3.84 10.11
C GLU A 439 -29.16 -4.77 8.90
N HIS A 440 -30.23 -5.44 8.48
CA HIS A 440 -30.16 -6.48 7.44
C HIS A 440 -29.56 -5.96 6.12
N GLU A 441 -29.89 -4.73 5.70
CA GLU A 441 -29.35 -4.16 4.45
C GLU A 441 -27.84 -3.93 4.54
N GLU A 442 -27.36 -3.30 5.62
CA GLU A 442 -25.93 -3.09 5.84
C GLU A 442 -25.18 -4.42 5.95
N LYS A 443 -25.77 -5.40 6.64
CA LYS A 443 -25.23 -6.75 6.79
C LYS A 443 -25.05 -7.45 5.44
N GLN A 444 -26.04 -7.38 4.54
CA GLN A 444 -25.93 -7.96 3.19
C GLN A 444 -24.86 -7.26 2.35
N ASN A 445 -24.68 -5.94 2.49
CA ASN A 445 -23.62 -5.20 1.82
C ASN A 445 -22.24 -5.65 2.32
N ARG A 446 -22.05 -5.78 3.63
CA ARG A 446 -20.79 -6.29 4.20
C ARG A 446 -20.49 -7.73 3.79
N PHE A 447 -21.48 -8.61 3.68
CA PHE A 447 -21.26 -9.97 3.17
C PHE A 447 -20.81 -10.00 1.71
N ARG A 448 -21.37 -9.13 0.86
CA ARG A 448 -20.93 -9.01 -0.54
C ARG A 448 -19.48 -8.52 -0.65
N ALA A 449 -19.15 -7.48 0.11
CA ALA A 449 -17.79 -6.96 0.25
C ALA A 449 -16.80 -8.03 0.75
N LEU A 450 -17.16 -8.75 1.82
CA LEU A 450 -16.34 -9.82 2.39
C LEU A 450 -16.05 -10.94 1.38
N ARG A 451 -17.07 -11.39 0.65
CA ARG A 451 -16.91 -12.42 -0.39
C ARG A 451 -15.98 -11.96 -1.50
N ASN A 452 -16.14 -10.72 -1.97
CA ASN A 452 -15.26 -10.15 -2.98
C ASN A 452 -13.79 -10.13 -2.53
N ARG A 453 -13.52 -9.72 -1.27
CA ARG A 453 -12.17 -9.77 -0.70
C ARG A 453 -11.62 -11.20 -0.65
N GLN A 454 -12.42 -12.16 -0.23
CA GLN A 454 -12.04 -13.57 -0.16
C GLN A 454 -11.70 -14.13 -1.56
N ASP A 455 -12.51 -13.81 -2.57
CA ASP A 455 -12.29 -14.23 -3.96
C ASP A 455 -10.98 -13.64 -4.50
N LEU A 456 -10.71 -12.35 -4.30
CA LEU A 456 -9.46 -11.70 -4.73
C LEU A 456 -8.22 -12.34 -4.08
N PHE A 457 -8.28 -12.69 -2.79
CA PHE A 457 -7.18 -13.38 -2.10
C PHE A 457 -6.93 -14.79 -2.64
N GLN A 458 -7.99 -15.48 -3.04
CA GLN A 458 -7.92 -16.80 -3.64
C GLN A 458 -7.28 -16.73 -5.02
N GLU A 459 -7.70 -15.79 -5.86
CA GLU A 459 -7.20 -15.59 -7.22
C GLU A 459 -5.71 -15.25 -7.25
N GLU A 460 -5.24 -14.44 -6.30
CA GLU A 460 -3.82 -14.07 -6.17
C GLU A 460 -3.00 -15.13 -5.40
N GLY A 461 -3.60 -16.28 -5.06
CA GLY A 461 -2.91 -17.45 -4.50
C GLY A 461 -2.46 -17.31 -3.05
N ILE A 462 -2.93 -16.30 -2.31
CA ILE A 462 -2.56 -16.07 -0.89
C ILE A 462 -2.92 -17.28 -0.01
N LEU A 463 -4.04 -17.94 -0.31
CA LEU A 463 -4.46 -19.14 0.40
C LEU A 463 -3.41 -20.25 0.34
N ASN A 464 -2.72 -20.41 -0.79
CA ASN A 464 -1.67 -21.42 -0.92
C ASN A 464 -0.43 -21.05 -0.08
N LEU A 465 -0.08 -19.76 0.02
CA LEU A 465 0.99 -19.28 0.88
C LEU A 465 0.67 -19.53 2.37
N ILE A 466 -0.57 -19.33 2.79
CA ILE A 466 -1.01 -19.61 4.16
C ILE A 466 -0.86 -21.10 4.47
N LEU A 467 -1.34 -21.98 3.58
CA LEU A 467 -1.22 -23.43 3.74
C LEU A 467 0.25 -23.88 3.80
N GLU A 468 1.09 -23.34 2.93
CA GLU A 468 2.52 -23.61 2.91
C GLU A 468 3.21 -23.16 4.21
N ALA A 469 2.88 -21.96 4.71
CA ALA A 469 3.38 -21.47 5.99
C ALA A 469 2.99 -22.40 7.15
N ILE A 470 1.73 -22.85 7.20
CA ILE A 470 1.25 -23.83 8.20
C ILE A 470 2.06 -25.14 8.11
N ASP A 471 2.27 -25.66 6.91
CA ASP A 471 3.02 -26.89 6.72
C ASP A 471 4.47 -26.77 7.18
N LYS A 472 5.16 -25.68 6.83
CA LYS A 472 6.54 -25.44 7.24
C LYS A 472 6.67 -25.23 8.75
N ILE A 473 5.77 -24.48 9.38
CA ILE A 473 5.72 -24.33 10.85
C ILE A 473 5.58 -25.69 11.51
N ASN A 474 4.64 -26.52 11.06
CA ASN A 474 4.41 -27.84 11.65
C ASN A 474 5.64 -28.75 11.54
N VAL A 475 6.34 -28.72 10.41
CA VAL A 475 7.60 -29.46 10.22
C VAL A 475 8.65 -28.99 11.23
N ILE A 476 8.87 -27.68 11.33
CA ILE A 476 9.87 -27.08 12.24
C ILE A 476 9.56 -27.40 13.71
N THR A 477 8.30 -27.28 14.12
CA THR A 477 7.84 -27.58 15.48
C THR A 477 8.03 -29.07 15.80
N SER A 478 7.61 -29.97 14.90
CA SER A 478 7.74 -31.43 15.10
C SER A 478 9.19 -31.91 15.19
N GLN A 479 10.11 -31.25 14.49
CA GLN A 479 11.53 -31.59 14.48
C GLN A 479 12.30 -30.98 15.67
N GLY A 480 11.60 -30.24 16.55
CA GLY A 480 12.17 -29.65 17.76
C GLY A 480 13.22 -28.58 17.48
N PHE A 481 13.28 -28.07 16.24
CA PHE A 481 14.32 -27.14 15.83
C PHE A 481 14.33 -25.88 16.67
N LEU A 482 13.15 -25.44 17.14
CA LEU A 482 12.99 -24.23 17.95
C LEU A 482 12.98 -24.46 19.46
N ALA A 483 13.37 -25.64 19.98
CA ALA A 483 13.28 -25.95 21.42
C ALA A 483 14.03 -24.95 22.32
N GLY A 484 15.20 -24.46 21.90
CA GLY A 484 15.94 -23.41 22.62
C GLY A 484 15.40 -21.99 22.39
N PHE A 485 14.64 -21.78 21.30
CA PHE A 485 14.03 -20.50 20.94
C PHE A 485 12.69 -20.27 21.66
N LEU A 486 11.85 -21.31 21.74
CA LEU A 486 10.60 -21.30 22.52
C LEU A 486 10.84 -21.09 24.02
N ALA A 487 12.08 -21.29 24.49
CA ALA A 487 12.49 -20.95 25.85
C ALA A 487 12.67 -19.43 26.09
N GLY A 488 12.79 -18.63 25.02
CA GLY A 488 12.76 -17.17 25.09
C GLY A 488 11.32 -16.66 25.20
N TYR A 489 10.98 -16.02 26.32
CA TYR A 489 9.59 -15.67 26.68
C TYR A 489 8.82 -14.90 25.58
N GLU A 490 9.37 -13.83 25.02
CA GLU A 490 8.65 -12.99 24.03
C GLU A 490 8.57 -13.63 22.64
N SER A 491 9.66 -14.27 22.25
CA SER A 491 9.84 -14.91 20.95
C SER A 491 9.00 -16.19 20.81
N GLY A 492 8.92 -16.99 21.87
CA GLY A 492 8.04 -18.15 21.94
C GLY A 492 6.56 -17.76 21.88
N GLN A 493 6.15 -16.72 22.62
CA GLN A 493 4.78 -16.21 22.59
C GLN A 493 4.36 -15.78 21.18
N SER A 494 5.22 -15.04 20.47
CA SER A 494 4.94 -14.61 19.10
C SER A 494 4.76 -15.80 18.16
N TRP A 495 5.56 -16.85 18.33
CA TRP A 495 5.47 -18.07 17.53
C TRP A 495 4.17 -18.85 17.76
N ASP A 496 3.76 -18.98 19.02
CA ASP A 496 2.51 -19.63 19.40
C ASP A 496 1.31 -18.84 18.87
N MET A 497 1.34 -17.51 18.99
CA MET A 497 0.32 -16.62 18.41
C MET A 497 0.22 -16.78 16.89
N ILE A 498 1.34 -16.76 16.17
CA ILE A 498 1.36 -16.98 14.70
C ILE A 498 0.73 -18.33 14.35
N SER A 499 1.08 -19.38 15.09
CA SER A 499 0.55 -20.73 14.83
C SER A 499 -0.97 -20.77 14.97
N VAL A 500 -1.53 -20.14 16.02
CA VAL A 500 -2.98 -20.05 16.23
C VAL A 500 -3.65 -19.16 15.19
N TYR A 501 -3.10 -17.99 14.92
CA TYR A 501 -3.67 -17.00 14.00
C TYR A 501 -3.69 -17.48 12.55
N LEU A 502 -2.76 -18.34 12.12
CA LEU A 502 -2.81 -18.93 10.78
C LEU A 502 -4.05 -19.80 10.57
N TYR A 503 -4.45 -20.60 11.56
CA TYR A 503 -5.67 -21.40 11.47
C TYR A 503 -6.93 -20.53 11.59
N GLN A 504 -6.94 -19.54 12.49
CA GLN A 504 -8.06 -18.58 12.59
C GLN A 504 -8.27 -17.80 11.29
N LEU A 505 -7.17 -17.36 10.65
CA LEU A 505 -7.21 -16.70 9.36
C LEU A 505 -7.74 -17.65 8.27
N LEU A 506 -7.30 -18.91 8.27
CA LEU A 506 -7.77 -19.91 7.34
C LEU A 506 -9.29 -20.10 7.45
N ALA A 507 -9.81 -20.21 8.67
CA ALA A 507 -11.24 -20.29 8.93
C ALA A 507 -11.97 -19.03 8.43
N ALA A 508 -11.45 -17.83 8.72
CA ALA A 508 -12.05 -16.56 8.28
C ALA A 508 -12.12 -16.41 6.75
N ILE A 509 -11.12 -16.90 6.01
CA ILE A 509 -11.11 -16.86 4.53
C ILE A 509 -12.13 -17.83 3.92
N ILE A 510 -12.39 -18.98 4.56
CA ILE A 510 -13.31 -20.01 4.05
C ILE A 510 -14.76 -19.69 4.43
N LYS A 511 -14.99 -19.18 5.64
CA LYS A 511 -16.32 -19.01 6.21
C LYS A 511 -17.21 -18.11 5.33
N GLY A 512 -18.37 -18.65 4.92
CA GLY A 512 -19.36 -17.92 4.14
C GLY A 512 -19.10 -17.87 2.61
N ASN A 513 -18.05 -18.55 2.12
CA ASN A 513 -17.73 -18.61 0.69
C ASN A 513 -17.75 -20.05 0.15
N HIS A 514 -18.75 -20.35 -0.68
CA HIS A 514 -18.92 -21.68 -1.28
C HIS A 514 -17.74 -22.08 -2.18
N THR A 515 -17.14 -21.14 -2.93
CA THR A 515 -16.02 -21.42 -3.83
C THR A 515 -14.80 -21.87 -3.05
N ASN A 516 -14.50 -21.22 -1.93
CA ASN A 516 -13.42 -21.61 -1.03
C ASN A 516 -13.69 -22.97 -0.40
N CYS A 517 -14.91 -23.21 0.11
CA CYS A 517 -15.31 -24.52 0.64
C CYS A 517 -15.14 -25.65 -0.40
N ALA A 518 -15.54 -25.42 -1.65
CA ALA A 518 -15.44 -26.43 -2.71
C ALA A 518 -13.97 -26.83 -3.00
N GLN A 519 -13.02 -25.88 -2.92
CA GLN A 519 -11.60 -26.21 -3.06
C GLN A 519 -11.08 -27.06 -1.89
N PHE A 520 -11.51 -26.76 -0.66
CA PHE A 520 -11.13 -27.54 0.52
C PHE A 520 -11.80 -28.91 0.56
N ALA A 521 -12.99 -29.06 -0.04
CA ALA A 521 -13.69 -30.34 -0.16
C ALA A 521 -12.97 -31.37 -1.06
N ASN A 522 -11.90 -30.97 -1.76
CA ASN A 522 -11.06 -31.92 -2.48
C ASN A 522 -10.40 -32.88 -1.48
N SER A 523 -10.39 -34.19 -1.80
CA SER A 523 -9.93 -35.26 -0.91
C SER A 523 -8.53 -35.01 -0.35
N ASN A 524 -7.63 -34.44 -1.16
CA ASN A 524 -6.27 -34.12 -0.73
C ASN A 524 -6.24 -33.06 0.40
N ARG A 525 -7.06 -32.01 0.31
CA ARG A 525 -7.11 -30.93 1.31
C ARG A 525 -7.88 -31.33 2.56
N LEU A 526 -8.96 -32.12 2.42
CA LEU A 526 -9.64 -32.72 3.57
C LEU A 526 -8.72 -33.66 4.34
N ASN A 527 -8.05 -34.58 3.65
CA ASN A 527 -7.10 -35.50 4.30
C ASN A 527 -5.95 -34.75 4.97
N TRP A 528 -5.45 -33.68 4.34
CA TRP A 528 -4.46 -32.79 4.95
C TRP A 528 -4.98 -32.21 6.28
N LEU A 529 -6.19 -31.63 6.28
CA LEU A 529 -6.78 -31.02 7.48
C LEU A 529 -7.02 -32.05 8.61
N PHE A 530 -7.60 -33.20 8.28
CA PHE A 530 -7.83 -34.27 9.26
C PHE A 530 -6.55 -34.87 9.83
N SER A 531 -5.48 -35.00 9.03
CA SER A 531 -4.20 -35.53 9.52
C SER A 531 -3.53 -34.60 10.54
N ARG A 532 -3.80 -33.28 10.46
CA ARG A 532 -3.33 -32.28 11.42
C ARG A 532 -4.19 -32.23 12.68
N LEU A 533 -5.49 -32.48 12.56
CA LEU A 533 -6.44 -32.52 13.68
C LEU A 533 -5.99 -33.47 14.80
N GLY A 534 -5.47 -34.65 14.44
CA GLY A 534 -4.97 -35.64 15.40
C GLY A 534 -3.68 -35.24 16.13
N SER A 535 -2.92 -34.26 15.61
CA SER A 535 -1.62 -33.83 16.18
C SER A 535 -1.74 -32.63 17.14
N GLN A 536 -2.79 -31.82 17.02
CA GLN A 536 -3.03 -30.62 17.84
C GLN A 536 -4.19 -30.75 18.83
N ALA A 537 -4.93 -31.87 18.85
CA ALA A 537 -6.05 -32.10 19.79
C ALA A 537 -5.66 -32.08 21.29
N SER A 538 -4.37 -31.97 21.62
CA SER A 538 -3.85 -31.90 23.00
C SER A 538 -3.48 -30.49 23.48
N GLY A 539 -3.56 -29.46 22.62
CA GLY A 539 -3.38 -28.05 23.01
C GLY A 539 -4.57 -27.23 22.53
N GLU A 540 -4.92 -26.15 23.24
CA GLU A 540 -6.08 -25.27 23.01
C GLU A 540 -6.03 -24.51 21.66
N GLY A 541 -6.00 -25.22 20.53
CA GLY A 541 -6.04 -24.66 19.18
C GLY A 541 -7.48 -24.43 18.74
N THR A 542 -8.12 -23.37 19.25
CA THR A 542 -9.52 -23.01 18.93
C THR A 542 -9.76 -22.84 17.44
N GLY A 543 -8.81 -22.26 16.70
CA GLY A 543 -8.98 -21.97 15.26
C GLY A 543 -8.90 -23.17 14.31
N MET A 544 -8.49 -24.37 14.75
CA MET A 544 -8.49 -25.57 13.89
C MET A 544 -9.81 -26.35 13.98
N LEU A 545 -10.54 -26.19 15.10
CA LEU A 545 -11.86 -26.79 15.30
C LEU A 545 -12.96 -25.99 14.60
N ASP A 546 -12.78 -24.66 14.51
CA ASP A 546 -13.58 -23.73 13.71
C ASP A 546 -13.35 -23.92 12.20
#